data_AF-A0A7X3Y820-F1
#
_entry.id   AF-A0A7X3Y820-F1
#
_cell.length_a   1.000
_cell.length_b   1.000
_cell.length_c   1.000
_cell.angle_alpha   90.00
_cell.angle_beta   90.00
_cell.angle_gamma   90.00
#
_symmetry.space_group_name_H-M   'P 1'
#
loop_
_entity.id
_entity.type
_entity.pdbx_description
1 polymer ?
#
loop_
_entity_poly.entity_id
_entity_poly.type
_entity_poly.pdbx_seq_one_letter_code
_entity_poly.pdbx_strand_id
1 'polypeptide(L)'
;MTEIDPQSLTAADWEQIETTLVYLWLLWLSVIGMALSLLVAHAIIPSLATTGHVGPRVERVRPIFYFAAALAAAIAIFAFVGFLTESDVLRTIYTKVWI
;
A
#
# COMPACT_ATOMS: atom_id res chain seq x y z
N MET A 1 8.18 27.72 36.20
CA MET A 1 6.96 27.35 35.45
C MET A 1 7.45 26.92 34.10
N THR A 2 7.41 25.61 33.80
CA THR A 2 7.99 25.04 32.59
C THR A 2 7.18 25.53 31.39
N GLU A 3 7.78 26.45 30.64
CA GLU A 3 7.29 26.94 29.36
C GLU A 3 7.20 25.74 28.42
N ILE A 4 5.97 25.25 28.19
CA ILE A 4 5.69 24.41 27.03
C ILE A 4 5.72 25.40 25.89
N ASP A 5 6.86 25.54 25.23
CA ASP A 5 6.91 26.20 23.92
C ASP A 5 6.16 25.28 22.95
N PRO A 6 4.92 25.63 22.55
CA PRO A 6 4.26 24.87 21.52
C PRO A 6 4.93 25.32 20.24
N GLN A 7 5.97 24.61 19.79
CA GLN A 7 6.38 24.74 18.39
C GLN A 7 5.14 24.44 17.57
N SER A 8 4.48 25.49 17.10
CA SER A 8 3.21 25.37 16.41
C SER A 8 3.54 24.67 15.11
N LEU A 9 3.07 23.42 14.96
CA LEU A 9 3.14 22.70 13.70
C LEU A 9 2.75 23.66 12.58
N THR A 10 3.70 23.90 11.68
CA THR A 10 3.52 24.83 10.58
C THR A 10 2.59 24.20 9.54
N ALA A 11 2.03 25.02 8.66
CA ALA A 11 1.22 24.50 7.55
C ALA A 11 2.01 23.50 6.67
N ALA A 12 3.33 23.70 6.52
CA ALA A 12 4.21 22.82 5.78
C ALA A 12 4.37 21.45 6.47
N ASP A 13 4.47 21.42 7.81
CA ASP A 13 4.55 20.16 8.57
C ASP A 13 3.28 19.33 8.37
N TRP A 14 2.11 19.97 8.38
CA TRP A 14 0.83 19.31 8.15
C TRP A 14 0.68 18.76 6.73
N GLU A 15 1.13 19.50 5.72
CA GLU A 15 1.14 19.05 4.32
C GLU A 15 2.01 17.80 4.14
N GLN A 16 3.17 17.77 4.80
CA GLN A 16 4.07 16.62 4.72
C GLN A 16 3.52 15.39 5.45
N ILE A 17 2.85 15.58 6.60
CA ILE A 17 2.12 14.51 7.29
C ILE A 17 1.01 13.94 6.42
N GLU A 18 0.20 14.80 5.79
CA GLU A 18 -0.89 14.38 4.91
C GLU A 18 -0.35 13.57 3.73
N THR A 19 0.72 14.05 3.08
CA THR A 19 1.38 13.36 1.97
C THR A 19 1.92 12.00 2.41
N THR A 20 2.57 11.92 3.57
CA THR A 20 3.05 10.66 4.15
C THR A 20 1.90 9.68 4.38
N LEU A 21 0.77 10.17 4.90
CA LEU A 21 -0.42 9.35 5.15
C LEU A 21 -1.07 8.84 3.86
N VAL A 22 -1.09 9.67 2.80
CA VAL A 22 -1.58 9.26 1.46
C VAL A 22 -0.72 8.12 0.91
N TYR A 23 0.61 8.21 1.00
CA TYR A 23 1.50 7.13 0.57
C TYR A 23 1.29 5.86 1.40
N LEU A 24 1.05 5.97 2.71
CA LEU A 24 0.75 4.82 3.56
C LEU A 24 -0.56 4.12 3.15
N TRP A 25 -1.63 4.87 2.90
CA TRP A 25 -2.89 4.31 2.42
C TRP A 25 -2.75 3.69 1.03
N LEU A 26 -2.05 4.35 0.13
CA LEU A 26 -1.79 3.85 -1.22
C LEU A 26 -1.01 2.52 -1.17
N LEU A 27 0.01 2.44 -0.32
CA LEU A 27 0.77 1.21 -0.08
C LEU A 27 -0.15 0.09 0.41
N TRP A 28 -0.93 0.36 1.47
CA TRP A 28 -1.79 -0.64 2.08
C TRP A 28 -2.85 -1.19 1.11
N LEU A 29 -3.54 -0.30 0.39
CA LEU A 29 -4.54 -0.67 -0.61
C LEU A 29 -3.91 -1.44 -1.78
N SER A 30 -2.73 -1.05 -2.22
CA SER A 30 -2.02 -1.73 -3.32
C SER A 30 -1.60 -3.15 -2.92
N VAL A 31 -1.11 -3.35 -1.70
CA VAL A 31 -0.75 -4.68 -1.19
C VAL A 31 -1.99 -5.58 -1.08
N ILE A 32 -3.11 -5.05 -0.60
CA ILE A 32 -4.38 -5.80 -0.57
C ILE A 32 -4.84 -6.15 -1.99
N GLY A 33 -4.82 -5.19 -2.92
CA GLY A 33 -5.20 -5.42 -4.32
C GLY A 33 -4.33 -6.47 -4.99
N MET A 34 -3.02 -6.45 -4.72
CA MET A 34 -2.07 -7.46 -5.19
C MET A 34 -2.41 -8.84 -4.61
N ALA A 35 -2.60 -8.93 -3.28
CA ALA A 35 -2.90 -10.19 -2.61
C ALA A 35 -4.21 -10.82 -3.12
N LEU A 36 -5.27 -10.02 -3.28
CA LEU A 36 -6.55 -10.49 -3.82
C LEU A 36 -6.40 -10.94 -5.28
N SER A 37 -5.67 -10.20 -6.10
CA SER A 37 -5.44 -10.57 -7.50
C SER A 37 -4.67 -11.89 -7.62
N LEU A 38 -3.65 -12.10 -6.79
CA LEU A 38 -2.91 -13.36 -6.73
C LEU A 38 -3.77 -14.50 -6.19
N LEU A 39 -4.56 -14.27 -5.14
CA LEU A 39 -5.49 -15.25 -4.59
C LEU A 39 -6.45 -15.76 -5.66
N VAL A 40 -7.01 -14.84 -6.47
CA VAL A 40 -7.90 -15.19 -7.57
C VAL A 40 -7.17 -15.99 -8.65
N ALA A 41 -6.01 -15.51 -9.12
CA ALA A 41 -5.27 -16.12 -10.22
C ALA A 41 -4.66 -17.49 -9.89
N HIS A 42 -4.19 -17.66 -8.65
CA HIS A 42 -3.35 -18.76 -8.20
C HIS A 42 -4.12 -19.82 -7.38
N ALA A 43 -5.14 -19.42 -6.63
CA ALA A 43 -5.91 -20.33 -5.78
C ALA A 43 -7.36 -20.53 -6.27
N ILE A 44 -8.12 -19.45 -6.47
CA ILE A 44 -9.57 -19.54 -6.75
C ILE A 44 -9.86 -20.09 -8.14
N ILE A 45 -9.30 -19.50 -9.20
CA ILE A 45 -9.58 -19.97 -10.57
C ILE A 45 -9.14 -21.44 -10.75
N PRO A 46 -7.92 -21.85 -10.31
CA PRO A 46 -7.52 -23.24 -10.39
C PRO A 46 -8.42 -24.19 -9.58
N SER A 47 -8.83 -23.83 -8.35
CA SER A 47 -9.69 -24.70 -7.54
C SER A 47 -11.09 -24.89 -8.13
N LEU A 48 -11.64 -23.86 -8.76
CA LEU A 48 -12.91 -23.94 -9.47
C LEU A 48 -12.79 -24.76 -10.77
N ALA A 49 -11.64 -24.68 -11.44
CA ALA A 49 -11.39 -25.42 -12.67
C ALA A 49 -11.26 -26.93 -12.39
N THR A 50 -10.54 -27.32 -11.33
CA THR A 50 -10.38 -28.73 -10.96
C THR A 50 -11.70 -29.37 -10.51
N THR A 51 -12.59 -28.60 -9.88
CA THR A 51 -13.92 -29.04 -9.46
C THR A 51 -14.96 -28.98 -10.58
N GLY A 52 -14.59 -28.58 -11.79
CA GLY A 52 -15.49 -28.51 -12.96
C GLY A 52 -16.56 -27.42 -12.86
N HIS A 53 -16.46 -26.50 -11.90
CA HIS A 53 -17.43 -25.42 -11.70
C HIS A 53 -17.25 -24.26 -12.69
N VAL A 54 -16.09 -24.17 -13.37
CA VAL A 54 -15.82 -23.16 -14.41
C VAL A 54 -15.30 -23.81 -15.68
N GLY A 55 -15.72 -23.29 -16.84
CA GLY A 55 -15.27 -23.78 -18.14
C GLY A 55 -13.88 -23.27 -18.56
N PRO A 56 -13.28 -23.83 -19.64
CA PRO A 56 -11.91 -23.51 -20.08
C PRO A 56 -11.67 -22.03 -20.42
N ARG A 57 -12.75 -21.27 -20.65
CA ARG A 57 -12.69 -19.84 -20.95
C ARG A 57 -12.28 -19.00 -19.72
N VAL A 58 -12.63 -19.44 -18.51
CA VAL A 58 -12.27 -18.74 -17.27
C VAL A 58 -10.79 -18.94 -16.93
N GLU A 59 -10.20 -20.06 -17.33
CA GLU A 59 -8.78 -20.29 -17.13
C GLU A 59 -7.92 -19.31 -17.97
N ARG A 60 -8.43 -18.85 -19.11
CA ARG A 60 -7.79 -17.84 -19.96
C ARG A 60 -7.78 -16.43 -19.38
N VAL A 61 -8.59 -16.13 -18.35
CA VAL A 61 -8.57 -14.80 -17.71
C VAL A 61 -7.52 -14.68 -16.60
N ARG A 62 -6.89 -15.79 -16.18
CA ARG A 62 -5.83 -15.79 -15.16
C ARG A 62 -4.68 -14.80 -15.44
N PRO A 63 -4.17 -14.66 -16.69
CA PRO A 63 -3.11 -13.69 -16.99
C PRO A 63 -3.48 -12.24 -16.67
N ILE A 64 -4.77 -11.88 -16.79
CA ILE A 64 -5.25 -10.53 -16.46
C ILE A 64 -5.08 -10.26 -14.96
N PHE A 65 -5.42 -11.23 -14.11
CA PHE A 65 -5.24 -11.10 -12.67
C PHE A 65 -3.77 -11.09 -12.26
N TYR A 66 -2.88 -11.82 -12.95
CA TYR A 66 -1.44 -11.70 -12.72
C TYR A 66 -0.90 -10.32 -13.13
N PHE A 67 -1.38 -9.77 -14.26
CA PHE A 67 -1.02 -8.43 -14.68
C PHE A 67 -1.50 -7.39 -13.66
N ALA A 68 -2.74 -7.51 -13.17
CA ALA A 68 -3.27 -6.66 -12.12
C ALA A 68 -2.44 -6.75 -10.83
N ALA A 69 -2.02 -7.96 -10.43
CA ALA A 69 -1.14 -8.15 -9.29
C ALA A 69 0.23 -7.49 -9.50
N ALA A 70 0.84 -7.63 -10.68
CA ALA A 70 2.12 -7.01 -11.01
C ALA A 70 2.03 -5.48 -11.01
N LEU A 71 0.95 -4.93 -11.55
CA LEU A 71 0.69 -3.49 -11.52
C LEU A 71 0.50 -2.99 -10.09
N ALA A 72 -0.30 -3.69 -9.28
CA ALA A 72 -0.48 -3.36 -7.87
C ALA A 72 0.83 -3.44 -7.08
N ALA A 73 1.70 -4.41 -7.39
CA ALA A 73 3.04 -4.50 -6.81
C ALA A 73 3.91 -3.29 -7.17
N ALA A 74 3.88 -2.84 -8.44
CA ALA A 74 4.63 -1.67 -8.87
C ALA A 74 4.14 -0.39 -8.16
N ILE A 75 2.83 -0.23 -8.01
CA ILE A 75 2.24 0.89 -7.25
C ILE A 75 2.61 0.80 -5.77
N ALA A 76 2.61 -0.39 -5.18
CA ALA A 76 3.05 -0.59 -3.79
C ALA A 76 4.53 -0.18 -3.60
N ILE A 77 5.42 -0.56 -4.52
CA ILE A 77 6.83 -0.14 -4.47
C ILE A 77 6.95 1.38 -4.57
N PHE A 78 6.24 1.99 -5.51
CA PHE A 78 6.21 3.45 -5.66
C PHE A 78 5.73 4.13 -4.37
N ALA A 79 4.62 3.66 -3.79
CA ALA A 79 4.06 4.20 -2.56
C ALA A 79 5.00 4.01 -1.35
N PHE A 80 5.69 2.87 -1.27
CA PHE A 80 6.67 2.61 -0.22
C PHE A 80 7.87 3.57 -0.30
N VAL A 81 8.40 3.81 -1.50
CA VAL A 81 9.48 4.78 -1.71
C VAL A 81 9.03 6.20 -1.37
N GLY A 82 7.82 6.58 -1.79
CA GLY A 82 7.22 7.87 -1.42
C GLY A 82 7.08 8.03 0.10
N PHE A 83 6.57 7.00 0.78
CA PHE A 83 6.46 6.99 2.24
C PHE A 83 7.81 7.17 2.93
N LEU A 84 8.85 6.44 2.49
CA LEU A 84 10.20 6.59 3.07
C LEU A 84 10.76 8.00 2.90
N THR A 85 10.48 8.63 1.76
CA THR A 85 10.95 9.98 1.44
C THR A 85 10.28 11.04 2.32
N GLU A 86 8.97 10.94 2.53
CA GLU A 86 8.21 11.96 3.29
C GLU A 86 8.21 11.70 4.80
N SER A 87 8.53 10.48 5.24
CA SER A 87 8.55 10.11 6.67
C SER A 87 9.59 10.85 7.52
N ASP A 88 10.50 11.62 6.90
CA ASP A 88 11.52 12.39 7.62
C ASP A 88 10.91 13.48 8.53
N VAL A 89 9.71 13.97 8.20
CA VAL A 89 8.96 14.90 9.07
C VAL A 89 8.68 14.30 10.45
N LEU A 90 8.47 12.98 10.53
CA LEU A 90 8.21 12.30 11.79
C LEU A 90 9.42 12.35 12.72
N ARG A 91 10.65 12.34 12.17
CA ARG A 91 11.89 12.48 12.97
C ARG A 91 12.06 13.90 13.48
N THR A 92 11.58 14.88 12.74
CA THR A 92 11.61 16.29 13.11
C THR A 92 10.62 16.59 14.24
N ILE A 93 9.40 16.05 14.15
CA ILE A 93 8.33 16.24 15.14
C ILE A 93 8.56 15.37 16.39
N TYR A 94 8.94 14.11 16.21
CA TYR A 94 9.24 13.19 17.29
C TYR A 94 10.75 12.99 17.43
N THR A 95 11.39 13.90 18.16
CA THR A 95 12.83 13.86 18.48
C THR A 95 13.24 12.61 19.28
N LYS A 96 12.29 11.89 19.89
CA LYS A 96 12.50 10.56 20.47
C LYS A 96 11.59 9.53 19.80
N VAL A 97 12.20 8.64 19.05
CA VAL A 97 11.59 7.36 18.66
C VAL A 97 11.69 6.45 19.89
N TRP A 98 10.59 5.92 20.41
CA TRP A 98 10.57 4.96 21.53
C TRP A 98 11.04 3.56 21.08
N ILE A 99 12.27 3.49 20.59
CA ILE A 99 13.02 2.24 20.39
C ILE A 99 14.19 2.25 21.36
#